data_AF-A0A2N2DC29-F1
#
_entry.id   AF-A0A2N2DC29-F1
#
_cell.length_a   1.000
_cell.length_b   1.000
_cell.length_c   1.000
_cell.angle_alpha   90.00
_cell.angle_beta   90.00
_cell.angle_gamma   90.00
#
_symmetry.space_group_name_H-M   'P 1'
#
loop_
_entity.id
_entity.type
_entity.pdbx_description
1 polymer ?
#
loop_
_entity_poly.entity_id
_entity_poly.type
_entity_poly.pdbx_seq_one_letter_code
_entity_poly.pdbx_strand_id
1 'polypeptide(L)' 'MPVRFNQGEIKRLLAHFLMKPQRKGSTLYCGLGKDGIWRTCKFDYHKDRDIIASGTAKAIANSLKFRNVQEMKEYIEKHL' A
#
# COMPACT_ATOMS: atom_id res chain seq x y z
N MET A 1 -12.39 12.71 -10.25
CA MET A 1 -11.14 12.24 -10.86
C MET A 1 -10.86 10.83 -10.34
N PRO A 2 -10.40 9.85 -11.15
CA PRO A 2 -10.03 8.55 -10.61
C PRO A 2 -8.87 8.71 -9.62
N VAL A 3 -8.99 8.14 -8.43
CA VAL A 3 -7.92 8.15 -7.42
C VAL A 3 -6.72 7.38 -7.97
N ARG A 4 -5.57 8.05 -8.05
CA ARG A 4 -4.33 7.46 -8.56
C ARG A 4 -3.27 7.47 -7.47
N PHE A 5 -2.45 6.42 -7.49
CA PHE A 5 -1.28 6.28 -6.65
C PHE A 5 -0.07 6.10 -7.53
N ASN A 6 1.03 6.71 -7.14
CA ASN A 6 2.33 6.28 -7.60
C ASN A 6 2.91 5.21 -6.66
N GLN A 7 3.89 4.45 -7.14
CA GLN A 7 4.51 3.40 -6.35
C GLN A 7 5.25 3.93 -5.12
N GLY A 8 5.79 5.16 -5.19
CA GLY A 8 6.45 5.80 -4.04
C GLY A 8 5.50 6.08 -2.88
N GLU A 9 4.26 6.48 -3.16
CA GLU A 9 3.20 6.68 -2.16
C GLU A 9 2.86 5.37 -1.44
N ILE A 10 2.68 4.28 -2.19
CA ILE A 10 2.42 2.96 -1.58
C ILE A 10 3.63 2.45 -0.81
N LYS A 11 4.85 2.66 -1.31
CA LYS A 11 6.07 2.29 -0.59
C LYS A 11 6.18 2.99 0.75
N ARG A 12 5.87 4.30 0.81
CA ARG A 12 5.80 5.06 2.07
C ARG A 12 4.71 4.54 2.99
N LEU A 13 3.53 4.23 2.45
CA LEU A 13 2.42 3.65 3.21
C LEU A 13 2.79 2.30 3.85
N LEU A 14 3.41 1.41 3.07
CA LEU A 14 3.87 0.11 3.58
C LEU A 14 4.94 0.31 4.67
N ALA A 15 5.90 1.21 4.47
CA ALA A 15 6.91 1.52 5.48
C ALA A 15 6.29 2.05 6.78
N HIS A 16 5.28 2.91 6.69
CA HIS A 16 4.55 3.45 7.85
C HIS A 16 3.89 2.34 8.68
N PHE A 17 3.33 1.33 8.02
CA PHE A 17 2.73 0.18 8.69
C PHE A 17 3.73 -0.93 9.05
N LEU A 18 5.03 -0.62 9.02
CA LEU A 18 6.12 -1.57 9.28
C LEU A 18 6.05 -2.82 8.39
N MET A 19 5.41 -2.72 7.22
CA MET A 19 5.32 -3.79 6.24
C MET A 19 6.69 -4.00 5.60
N LYS A 20 7.27 -5.18 5.83
CA LYS A 20 8.56 -5.59 5.27
C LYS A 20 8.37 -6.75 4.31
N PRO A 21 9.20 -6.85 3.25
CA PRO A 21 9.14 -7.99 2.36
C PRO A 21 9.45 -9.27 3.15
N GLN A 22 8.66 -10.33 2.94
CA GLN A 22 8.77 -11.60 3.69
C GLN A 22 10.17 -12.22 3.58
N ARG A 23 10.85 -11.99 2.46
CA ARG A 23 12.25 -12.34 2.19
C ARG A 23 12.86 -11.30 1.26
N LYS A 24 14.19 -11.23 1.18
CA LYS A 24 14.88 -10.31 0.25
C LYS A 24 14.39 -10.56 -1.19
N GLY A 25 13.94 -9.51 -1.87
CA GLY A 25 13.38 -9.59 -3.22
C GLY A 25 11.94 -10.11 -3.32
N SER A 26 11.27 -10.40 -2.20
CA SER A 26 9.85 -10.77 -2.20
C SER A 26 8.97 -9.59 -2.59
N THR A 27 7.95 -9.86 -3.38
CA THR A 27 6.86 -8.91 -3.65
C THR A 27 5.70 -9.06 -2.68
N LEU A 28 5.74 -10.07 -1.80
CA LEU A 28 4.83 -10.20 -0.66
C LEU A 28 5.45 -9.53 0.58
N TYR A 29 4.71 -8.59 1.14
CA TYR A 29 5.05 -7.83 2.35
C TYR A 29 4.18 -8.28 3.51
N CYS A 30 4.74 -8.27 4.72
CA CYS A 30 4.05 -8.60 5.96
C CYS A 30 4.31 -7.49 6.98
N GLY A 31 3.28 -7.07 7.71
CA GLY A 31 3.38 -6.05 8.75
C GLY A 31 2.01 -5.74 9.33
N LEU A 32 1.81 -4.53 9.85
CA LEU A 32 0.52 -4.14 10.42
C LEU A 32 -0.44 -3.65 9.32
N GLY A 33 -1.74 -3.84 9.52
CA GLY A 33 -2.76 -3.12 8.78
C GLY A 33 -3.12 -1.79 9.46
N LYS A 34 -4.01 -1.02 8.84
CA LYS A 34 -4.62 0.16 9.47
C LYS A 34 -5.31 -0.19 10.80
N ASP A 35 -5.80 -1.42 10.91
CA ASP A 35 -6.46 -1.98 12.08
C ASP A 35 -5.50 -2.49 13.16
N GLY A 36 -4.19 -2.33 12.99
CA GLY A 36 -3.18 -2.79 13.95
C GLY A 36 -3.00 -4.31 13.99
N ILE A 37 -3.69 -5.06 13.10
CA ILE A 37 -3.56 -6.52 13.00
C ILE A 37 -2.45 -6.85 12.00
N TRP A 38 -1.75 -7.96 12.22
CA TRP A 38 -0.76 -8.46 11.28
C TRP A 38 -1.40 -8.91 9.96
N ARG A 39 -0.92 -8.40 8.83
CA ARG A 39 -1.46 -8.62 7.49
C ARG A 39 -0.36 -8.81 6.46
N THR A 40 -0.78 -9.36 5.32
CA THR A 40 0.06 -9.52 4.14
C THR A 40 -0.45 -8.63 3.02
N CYS A 41 0.45 -7.99 2.27
CA CYS A 41 0.12 -7.17 1.12
C CYS A 41 1.08 -7.51 -0.03
N LYS A 42 0.54 -7.77 -1.22
CA LYS A 42 1.37 -7.93 -2.43
C LYS A 42 1.65 -6.55 -3.03
N PHE A 43 2.91 -6.26 -3.29
CA PHE A 43 3.36 -5.03 -3.92
C PHE A 43 4.61 -5.28 -4.78
N ASP A 44 4.41 -5.21 -6.10
CA ASP A 44 5.49 -5.35 -7.09
C ASP A 44 6.07 -3.95 -7.38
N TYR A 45 7.17 -3.61 -6.72
CA TYR A 45 7.84 -2.31 -6.84
C TYR A 45 8.83 -2.29 -8.02
N HIS A 46 8.85 -1.19 -8.77
CA HIS A 46 9.75 -0.93 -9.88
C HIS A 46 10.43 0.44 -9.77
N LYS A 47 9.67 1.54 -9.71
CA LYS A 47 10.19 2.92 -9.51
C LYS A 47 9.11 3.85 -8.97
N ASP A 48 9.50 4.84 -8.16
CA ASP A 48 8.56 5.67 -7.40
C ASP A 48 7.54 6.43 -8.26
N ARG A 49 7.92 6.89 -9.46
CA ARG A 49 7.05 7.68 -10.35
C ARG A 49 6.02 6.85 -11.11
N ASP A 50 6.10 5.52 -11.06
CA ASP A 50 5.19 4.67 -11.82
C ASP A 50 3.80 4.65 -11.18
N ILE A 51 2.78 4.76 -12.03
CA ILE A 51 1.39 4.73 -11.60
C ILE A 51 0.96 3.29 -11.36
N ILE A 52 0.26 3.07 -10.26
CA ILE A 52 -0.31 1.77 -9.92
C ILE A 52 -1.65 1.60 -10.65
N ALA A 53 -1.87 0.42 -11.22
CA ALA A 53 -3.15 0.05 -11.80
C ALA A 53 -4.27 0.08 -10.75
N SER A 54 -5.47 0.56 -11.12
CA SER A 54 -6.59 0.72 -10.18
C SER A 54 -6.96 -0.58 -9.44
N GLY A 55 -6.85 -1.73 -10.10
CA GLY A 55 -7.08 -3.04 -9.48
C GLY A 55 -6.06 -3.37 -8.39
N THR A 56 -4.80 -3.06 -8.61
CA THR A 56 -3.72 -3.22 -7.63
C THR A 56 -3.93 -2.29 -6.44
N ALA A 57 -4.30 -1.03 -6.68
CA ALA A 57 -4.61 -0.09 -5.60
C ALA A 57 -5.78 -0.59 -4.73
N LYS A 58 -6.83 -1.16 -5.33
CA LYS A 58 -7.96 -1.77 -4.62
C LYS A 58 -7.54 -2.98 -3.79
N ALA A 59 -6.68 -3.83 -4.33
CA ALA A 59 -6.15 -5.00 -3.61
C ALA A 59 -5.32 -4.58 -2.39
N ILE A 60 -4.47 -3.56 -2.52
CA ILE A 60 -3.68 -3.01 -1.42
C ILE A 60 -4.58 -2.43 -0.33
N ALA A 61 -5.55 -1.59 -0.72
CA ALA A 61 -6.50 -0.99 0.21
C ALA A 61 -7.23 -2.06 1.05
N ASN A 62 -7.73 -3.11 0.39
CA ASN A 62 -8.38 -4.24 1.06
C ASN A 62 -7.43 -5.00 1.99
N SER A 63 -6.19 -5.23 1.53
CA SER A 63 -5.16 -5.96 2.29
C SER A 63 -4.75 -5.21 3.56
N LEU A 64 -4.74 -3.88 3.53
CA LEU A 64 -4.40 -3.03 4.68
C LEU A 64 -5.63 -2.61 5.50
N LYS A 65 -6.83 -3.12 5.17
CA LYS A 65 -8.11 -2.81 5.82
C LYS A 65 -8.53 -1.34 5.75
N PHE A 66 -8.27 -0.71 4.62
CA PHE A 66 -9.05 0.45 4.20
C PHE A 66 -10.39 -0.01 3.61
N ARG A 67 -11.43 0.78 3.83
CA ARG A 67 -12.79 0.60 3.28
C ARG A 67 -12.78 0.71 1.76
N ASN A 68 -11.99 1.63 1.24
CA ASN A 68 -11.86 1.85 -0.19
C ASN A 68 -10.54 2.58 -0.51
N VAL A 69 -10.32 2.76 -1.81
CA VAL A 69 -9.12 3.41 -2.35
C VAL A 69 -9.09 4.91 -2.01
N GLN A 70 -10.23 5.57 -1.87
CA GLN A 70 -10.32 6.98 -1.50
C GLN A 70 -9.83 7.22 -0.06
N GLU A 71 -10.30 6.41 0.89
CA GLU A 71 -9.86 6.48 2.29
C GLU A 71 -8.36 6.22 2.42
N MET A 72 -7.82 5.31 1.61
CA MET A 72 -6.38 5.08 1.55
C MET A 72 -5.62 6.33 1.07
N LYS A 73 -6.14 7.06 0.08
CA LYS A 73 -5.51 8.31 -0.41
C LYS A 73 -5.56 9.41 0.64
N GLU A 74 -6.72 9.62 1.25
CA GLU A 74 -6.91 10.60 2.33
C GLU A 74 -6.00 10.32 3.52
N TYR A 75 -5.79 9.04 3.85
CA TYR A 75 -4.87 8.64 4.90
C TYR A 75 -3.43 9.02 4.55
N ILE A 76 -2.97 8.72 3.32
CA ILE A 76 -1.63 9.10 2.87
C ILE A 76 -1.45 10.63 2.97
N GLU A 77 -2.38 11.41 2.42
CA GLU A 77 -2.27 12.88 2.42
C GLU A 77 -2.27 13.50 3.82
N LYS A 78 -2.97 12.88 4.78
CA LYS A 78 -3.05 13.38 6.16
C LYS A 78 -1.88 12.96 7.04
N HIS A 79 -1.23 11.84 6.74
CA HIS A 79 -0.29 11.19 7.65
C HIS A 79 1.12 10.95 7.07
N LEU A 80 1.37 11.12 5.77
CA LEU A 80 2.62 10.74 5.06
C LEU A 80 3.11 11.77 4.03
#